data_AF-A0A945BVD8-F1
#
_entry.id   AF-A0A945BVD8-F1
#
_cell.length_a   1.000
_cell.length_b   1.000
_cell.length_c   1.000
_cell.angle_alpha   90.00
_cell.angle_beta   90.00
_cell.angle_gamma   90.00
#
_symmetry.space_group_name_H-M   'P 1'
#
loop_
_entity.id
_entity.type
_entity.pdbx_description
1 polymer ?
#
loop_
_entity_poly.entity_id
_entity_poly.type
_entity_poly.pdbx_seq_one_letter_code
_entity_poly.pdbx_strand_id
1 'polypeptide(L)' 'MARGQKSFKHSNNGPAVTDDEIYMMVMLYTYQHKSIDYLARKFNVSPPVAKEIIIRSRFGGACG' A
#
# COMPACT_ATOMS: atom_id res chain seq x y z
N MET A 1 5.26 -24.42 1.13
CA MET A 1 5.07 -23.27 2.06
C MET A 1 3.58 -22.95 2.09
N ALA A 2 2.92 -23.18 3.23
CA ALA A 2 1.49 -22.94 3.37
C ALA A 2 1.23 -21.44 3.13
N ARG A 3 0.50 -21.11 2.06
CA ARG A 3 0.00 -19.75 1.79
C ARG A 3 -1.09 -19.47 2.82
N GLY A 4 -0.68 -19.19 4.05
CA GLY A 4 -1.57 -18.67 5.07
C GLY A 4 -2.18 -17.39 4.52
N GLN A 5 -3.47 -17.44 4.21
CA GLN A 5 -4.30 -16.26 4.03
C GLN A 5 -4.20 -15.47 5.34
N LYS A 6 -3.20 -14.59 5.43
CA LYS A 6 -3.11 -13.61 6.49
C LYS A 6 -4.09 -12.53 6.09
N SER A 7 -5.36 -12.76 6.41
CA SER A 7 -6.38 -11.71 6.39
C SER A 7 -5.87 -10.63 7.33
N PHE A 8 -5.27 -9.59 6.77
CA PHE A 8 -5.02 -8.37 7.50
C PHE A 8 -6.40 -7.86 7.88
N LYS A 9 -6.77 -8.00 9.16
CA LYS A 9 -7.94 -7.34 9.70
C LYS A 9 -7.64 -5.85 9.60
N HIS A 10 -8.04 -5.23 8.50
CA HIS A 10 -8.03 -3.79 8.33
C HIS A 10 -8.94 -3.26 9.44
N SER A 11 -8.36 -2.70 10.51
CA SER A 11 -9.16 -2.02 11.51
C SER A 11 -9.95 -0.94 10.77
N ASN A 12 -11.27 -1.01 10.92
CA ASN A 12 -12.29 -0.50 10.01
C ASN A 12 -12.44 1.04 9.99
N ASN A 13 -11.34 1.76 10.21
CA ASN A 13 -11.25 3.22 10.24
C ASN A 13 -10.09 3.77 9.38
N GLY A 14 -9.41 2.92 8.61
CA GLY A 14 -8.47 3.36 7.59
C GLY A 14 -9.21 3.98 6.39
N PRO A 15 -8.57 4.89 5.64
CA PRO A 15 -9.15 5.44 4.41
C PRO A 15 -9.57 4.29 3.50
N ALA A 16 -10.69 4.47 2.80
CA ALA A 16 -11.33 3.49 1.93
C ALA A 16 -10.49 3.21 0.66
N VAL A 17 -9.24 2.80 0.85
CA VAL A 17 -8.33 2.40 -0.22
C VAL A 17 -8.48 0.90 -0.37
N THR A 18 -8.95 0.49 -1.53
CA THR A 18 -9.14 -0.92 -1.90
C THR A 18 -7.80 -1.63 -2.13
N ASP A 19 -7.80 -2.96 -2.08
CA ASP A 19 -6.60 -3.77 -2.36
C ASP A 19 -6.03 -3.50 -3.77
N ASP A 20 -6.89 -3.27 -4.77
CA ASP A 20 -6.49 -2.86 -6.12
C ASP A 20 -5.78 -1.51 -6.14
N GLU A 21 -6.30 -0.52 -5.41
CA GLU A 21 -5.66 0.79 -5.29
C GLU A 21 -4.32 0.70 -4.58
N ILE A 22 -4.20 -0.11 -3.53
CA ILE A 22 -2.93 -0.40 -2.87
C ILE A 22 -1.95 -1.04 -3.87
N TYR A 23 -2.38 -2.03 -4.63
CA TYR A 23 -1.56 -2.68 -5.65
C TYR A 23 -1.06 -1.67 -6.69
N MET A 24 -1.95 -0.81 -7.19
CA MET A 24 -1.60 0.24 -8.15
C MET A 24 -0.65 1.28 -7.54
N MET A 25 -0.85 1.70 -6.29
CA MET A 25 0.04 2.63 -5.58
C MET A 25 1.46 2.07 -5.50
N VAL A 26 1.59 0.81 -5.09
CA VAL A 26 2.88 0.12 -4.96
C VAL A 26 3.55 -0.05 -6.31
N MET A 27 2.80 -0.43 -7.34
CA MET A 27 3.31 -0.56 -8.70
C MET A 27 3.84 0.77 -9.24
N LEU A 28 3.08 1.87 -9.11
CA LEU A 28 3.48 3.19 -9.59
C LEU A 28 4.71 3.74 -8.84
N TYR A 29 4.78 3.49 -7.54
CA TYR A 29 5.95 3.86 -6.74
C TYR A 29 7.21 3.07 -7.15
N THR A 30 7.06 1.75 -7.34
CA THR A 30 8.19 0.83 -7.52
C THR A 30 8.73 0.84 -8.95
N TYR A 31 7.84 0.83 -9.95
CA TYR A 31 8.24 0.67 -11.35
C TYR A 31 8.22 1.98 -12.14
N GLN A 32 7.36 2.93 -11.77
CA GLN A 32 7.28 4.23 -12.44
C GLN A 32 7.92 5.36 -11.64
N HIS A 33 8.55 5.04 -10.49
CA HIS A 33 9.24 5.99 -9.62
C HIS A 33 8.40 7.24 -9.27
N LYS A 34 7.08 7.08 -9.17
CA LYS A 34 6.19 8.19 -8.81
C LYS A 34 6.39 8.56 -7.35
N SER A 35 6.40 9.86 -7.06
CA SER A 35 6.55 10.40 -5.71
C SER A 35 5.32 10.13 -4.84
N ILE A 36 5.53 10.08 -3.52
CA ILE A 36 4.45 9.83 -2.54
C ILE A 36 3.35 10.90 -2.64
N ASP A 37 3.73 12.16 -2.86
CA ASP A 37 2.78 13.26 -3.05
C ASP A 37 1.89 13.06 -4.29
N TYR A 38 2.46 12.56 -5.40
CA TYR A 38 1.67 12.23 -6.59
C TYR A 38 0.66 11.11 -6.30
N LEU A 39 1.08 10.07 -5.58
CA LEU A 39 0.20 8.96 -5.20
C LEU A 39 -0.90 9.43 -4.25
N ALA A 40 -0.56 10.26 -3.26
CA ALA A 40 -1.51 10.84 -2.33
C ALA A 40 -2.63 11.59 -3.04
N ARG A 41 -2.28 12.44 -4.01
CA ARG A 41 -3.25 13.17 -4.83
C ARG A 41 -4.07 12.24 -5.73
N LYS A 42 -3.42 11.26 -6.37
CA LYS A 42 -4.06 10.35 -7.33
C LYS A 42 -5.12 9.46 -6.69
N PHE A 43 -4.85 8.97 -5.48
CA PHE A 43 -5.72 8.05 -4.75
C PHE A 43 -6.54 8.75 -3.65
N ASN A 44 -6.56 10.08 -3.64
CA ASN A 44 -7.27 10.89 -2.65
C ASN A 44 -7.00 10.49 -1.19
N VAL A 45 -5.73 10.21 -0.88
CA VAL A 45 -5.26 9.89 0.47
C VAL A 45 -4.28 10.93 0.96
N SER A 46 -4.12 11.02 2.28
CA SER A 46 -3.09 11.89 2.86
C SER A 46 -1.68 11.34 2.56
N PRO A 47 -0.67 12.20 2.31
CA PRO A 47 0.72 11.78 2.13
C PRO A 47 1.28 10.80 3.20
N PRO A 48 1.02 10.96 4.52
CA PRO A 48 1.45 9.98 5.51
C PRO A 48 0.81 8.59 5.29
N VAL A 49 -0.46 8.52 4.89
CA VAL A 49 -1.15 7.26 4.59
C VAL A 49 -0.51 6.59 3.38
N ALA A 50 -0.28 7.33 2.30
CA ALA A 50 0.39 6.79 1.11
C ALA A 50 1.78 6.25 1.45
N LYS A 51 2.54 6.97 2.28
CA LYS A 51 3.86 6.52 2.75
C LYS A 51 3.76 5.23 3.56
N GLU A 52 2.80 5.11 4.48
CA GLU A 52 2.61 3.89 5.27
C GLU A 52 2.21 2.70 4.40
N ILE A 53 1.32 2.87 3.42
CA ILE A 53 0.93 1.83 2.45
C ILE A 53 2.19 1.31 1.73
N ILE A 54 3.00 2.19 1.16
CA ILE A 54 4.23 1.82 0.44
C ILE A 54 5.23 1.09 1.34
N ILE A 55 5.46 1.58 2.57
CA ILE A 55 6.38 0.95 3.52
C ILE A 55 5.89 -0.44 3.91
N ARG A 56 4.61 -0.58 4.29
CA ARG A 56 4.04 -1.88 4.71
C ARG A 56 4.06 -2.89 3.56
N SER A 57 3.81 -2.45 2.32
CA SER A 57 3.86 -3.32 1.15
C SER A 57 5.28 -3.71 0.74
N ARG A 58 6.29 -2.85 0.89
CA ARG A 58 7.70 -3.18 0.55
C ARG A 58 8.40 -4.00 1.63
N PHE A 59 8.14 -3.73 2.91
CA PHE A 59 8.80 -4.41 4.03
C PHE A 59 8.03 -5.67 4.51
N GLY A 60 6.85 -5.94 3.94
CA GLY A 60 6.08 -7.18 4.18
C GLY A 60 6.70 -8.44 3.56
N GLY A 61 7.81 -8.31 2.82
CA GLY A 61 8.63 -9.40 2.29
C GLY A 61 9.97 -9.53 2.99
N ALA A 62 10.00 -9.52 4.33
CA ALA A 62 11.14 -10.06 5.06
C ALA A 62 11.10 -11.59 4.91
N CYS A 63 12.15 -12.12 4.28
CA CYS A 63 12.49 -13.52 4.08
C CYS A 63 11.91 -14.48 5.13
N GLY A 64 11.27 -15.55 4.65
CA GLY A 64 11.33 -16.86 5.28
C GLY A 64 12.34 -17.72 4.53
#